data_AF-A0AAD8AZL1-F1
#
_entry.id   AF-A0AAD8AZL1-F1
#
_cell.length_a   1.000
_cell.length_b   1.000
_cell.length_c   1.000
_cell.angle_alpha   90.00
_cell.angle_beta   90.00
_cell.angle_gamma   90.00
#
_symmetry.space_group_name_H-M   'P 1'
#
loop_
_entity.id
_entity.type
_entity.pdbx_description
1 polymer ?
#
loop_
_entity_poly.entity_id
_entity_poly.type
_entity_poly.pdbx_seq_one_letter_code
_entity_poly.pdbx_strand_id
1 'polypeptide(L)'
;MGKPDTFNEGAKPYATLRSLASPELPITKSYEELCKLLNNHHSPPPLKIMEIFKFHNRIQEDNETINEFITAIKALSEYCNFSPALLESLRDRFVCGLKDVNIQKRLLQEANLTLLTAINIATAMETAKRDAEQIQSNQAQSLHRIQTKKSTAKAEL
;
A
#
# COMPACT_ATOMS: atom_id res chain seq x y z
N MET A 1 -2.46 13.13 -60.96
CA MET A 1 -1.46 13.78 -60.09
C MET A 1 -1.90 13.60 -58.65
N GLY A 2 -1.46 12.51 -58.00
CA GLY A 2 -1.67 12.32 -56.57
C GLY A 2 -0.70 13.22 -55.82
N LYS A 3 -1.21 14.07 -54.91
CA LYS A 3 -0.34 14.79 -53.97
C LYS A 3 0.32 13.75 -53.08
N PRO A 4 1.64 13.83 -52.82
CA PRO A 4 2.25 13.00 -51.80
C PRO A 4 1.71 13.51 -50.45
N ASP A 5 1.05 12.64 -49.70
CA ASP A 5 0.72 12.88 -48.30
C ASP A 5 2.04 13.04 -47.55
N THR A 6 2.48 14.29 -47.41
CA THR A 6 3.68 14.66 -46.66
C THR A 6 3.42 14.35 -45.19
N PHE A 7 3.92 13.20 -44.76
CA PHE A 7 4.49 12.87 -43.44
C PHE A 7 4.43 14.02 -42.41
N ASN A 8 3.24 14.31 -41.87
CA ASN A 8 3.02 15.35 -40.84
C ASN A 8 3.07 14.78 -39.42
N GLU A 9 3.50 13.53 -39.26
CA GLU A 9 3.56 12.87 -37.96
C GLU A 9 4.77 13.32 -37.14
N GLY A 10 5.86 13.76 -37.78
CA GLY A 10 7.06 14.25 -37.09
C GLY A 10 7.02 15.72 -36.66
N ALA A 11 6.15 16.55 -37.26
CA ALA A 11 6.13 17.99 -37.02
C ALA A 11 5.57 18.36 -35.64
N LYS A 12 4.52 17.66 -35.18
CA LYS A 12 3.91 17.92 -33.86
C LYS A 12 4.83 17.49 -32.71
N PRO A 13 5.42 16.28 -32.70
CA PRO A 13 6.35 15.87 -31.65
C PRO A 13 7.58 16.76 -31.56
N TYR A 14 8.17 17.15 -32.72
CA TYR A 14 9.32 18.03 -32.75
C TYR A 14 8.98 19.45 -32.26
N ALA A 15 7.83 20.01 -32.64
CA ALA A 15 7.39 21.32 -32.16
C ALA A 15 7.20 21.33 -30.64
N THR A 16 6.59 20.29 -30.06
CA THR A 16 6.48 20.12 -28.61
C THR A 16 7.87 20.05 -27.95
N LEU A 17 8.77 19.20 -28.47
CA LEU A 17 10.13 19.10 -27.95
C LEU A 17 10.90 20.42 -28.02
N ARG A 18 10.76 21.16 -29.14
CA ARG A 18 11.38 22.47 -29.35
C ARG A 18 10.87 23.52 -28.37
N SER A 19 9.57 23.50 -28.06
CA SER A 19 8.95 24.34 -27.05
C SER A 19 9.46 24.00 -25.66
N LEU A 20 9.54 22.71 -25.32
CA LEU A 20 10.02 22.23 -24.02
C LEU A 20 11.50 22.49 -23.77
N ALA A 21 12.33 22.50 -24.82
CA ALA A 21 13.78 22.73 -24.69
C ALA A 21 14.18 24.22 -24.62
N SER A 22 13.25 25.16 -24.87
CA SER A 22 13.51 26.60 -24.88
C SER A 22 14.03 27.10 -23.52
N PRO A 23 15.06 27.99 -23.47
CA PRO A 23 15.66 28.77 -24.56
C PRO A 23 16.71 28.03 -25.40
N GLU A 24 17.14 26.85 -24.97
CA GLU A 24 18.13 26.03 -25.67
C GLU A 24 17.51 25.29 -26.87
N LEU A 25 18.36 24.71 -27.72
CA LEU A 25 17.90 23.91 -28.86
C LEU A 25 17.83 22.43 -28.47
N PRO A 26 16.83 21.65 -28.93
CA PRO A 26 16.79 20.22 -28.68
C PRO A 26 18.08 19.48 -29.10
N ILE A 27 18.75 19.95 -30.16
CA ILE A 27 19.99 19.37 -30.66
C ILE A 27 21.19 19.57 -29.73
N THR A 28 21.14 20.53 -28.81
CA THR A 28 22.21 20.78 -27.83
C THR A 28 22.06 19.96 -26.57
N LYS A 29 20.97 19.20 -26.43
CA LYS A 29 20.71 18.32 -25.29
C LYS A 29 21.02 16.87 -25.64
N SER A 30 21.44 16.10 -24.65
CA SER A 30 21.60 14.67 -24.78
C SER A 30 20.26 13.97 -25.02
N TYR A 31 20.31 12.77 -25.61
CA TYR A 31 19.13 11.93 -25.79
C TYR A 31 18.36 11.70 -24.47
N GLU A 32 19.10 11.48 -23.36
CA GLU A 32 18.51 11.27 -22.03
C GLU A 32 17.71 12.48 -21.54
N GLU A 33 18.22 13.69 -21.75
CA GLU A 33 17.54 14.94 -21.39
C GLU A 33 16.29 15.18 -22.24
N LEU A 34 16.35 14.85 -23.53
CA LEU A 34 15.19 14.95 -24.43
C LEU A 34 14.08 13.95 -24.04
N CYS A 35 14.44 12.71 -23.70
CA CYS A 35 13.49 11.73 -23.16
C CYS A 35 12.89 12.21 -21.83
N LYS A 36 13.69 12.77 -20.92
CA LYS A 36 13.21 13.33 -19.65
C LYS A 36 12.21 14.48 -19.88
N LEU A 37 12.50 15.41 -20.78
CA LEU A 37 11.61 16.52 -21.11
C LEU A 37 10.26 16.04 -21.63
N LEU A 38 10.27 15.11 -22.59
CA LEU A 38 9.05 14.53 -23.14
C LEU A 38 8.27 13.74 -22.09
N ASN A 39 8.95 12.91 -21.31
CA ASN A 39 8.32 12.13 -20.25
C ASN A 39 7.68 13.03 -19.20
N ASN A 40 8.34 14.10 -18.77
CA ASN A 40 7.77 15.04 -17.80
C ASN A 40 6.54 15.79 -18.34
N HIS A 41 6.49 16.04 -19.65
CA HIS A 41 5.34 16.71 -20.27
C HIS A 41 4.15 15.76 -20.48
N HIS A 42 4.41 14.53 -20.91
CA HIS A 42 3.35 13.56 -21.21
C HIS A 42 2.90 12.74 -20.00
N SER A 43 3.80 12.52 -19.06
CA SER A 43 3.62 11.74 -17.83
C SER A 43 4.40 12.42 -16.70
N PRO A 44 3.94 13.60 -16.23
CA PRO A 44 4.63 14.32 -15.17
C PRO A 44 4.84 13.39 -13.97
N PRO A 45 6.04 13.39 -13.35
CA PRO A 45 6.29 12.60 -12.17
C PRO A 45 5.24 12.92 -11.10
N PRO A 46 4.80 11.92 -10.30
CA PRO A 46 3.91 12.18 -9.18
C PRO A 46 4.48 13.30 -8.32
N LEU A 47 3.63 14.25 -7.92
CA LEU A 47 4.05 15.30 -7.00
C LEU A 47 4.45 14.63 -5.68
N LYS A 48 5.75 14.70 -5.33
CA LYS A 48 6.29 14.09 -4.11
C LYS A 48 5.43 14.38 -2.88
N ILE A 49 4.95 15.63 -2.74
CA ILE A 49 4.10 16.03 -1.61
C ILE A 49 2.75 15.31 -1.59
N MET A 50 2.17 15.03 -2.76
CA MET A 50 0.92 14.27 -2.87
C MET A 50 1.13 12.80 -2.48
N GLU A 51 2.24 12.20 -2.87
CA GLU A 51 2.55 10.81 -2.52
C GLU A 51 2.81 10.66 -1.02
N ILE A 52 3.55 11.61 -0.42
CA ILE A 52 3.73 11.69 1.03
C ILE A 52 2.38 11.87 1.74
N PHE A 53 1.50 12.71 1.20
CA PHE A 53 0.16 12.91 1.75
C PHE A 53 -0.67 11.62 1.71
N LYS A 54 -0.68 10.89 0.59
CA LYS A 54 -1.36 9.58 0.48
C LYS A 54 -0.78 8.58 1.48
N PHE A 55 0.54 8.50 1.56
CA PHE A 55 1.25 7.64 2.49
C PHE A 55 0.82 7.92 3.93
N HIS A 56 0.86 9.18 4.37
CA HIS A 56 0.53 9.54 5.74
C HIS A 56 -0.96 9.45 6.07
N ASN A 57 -1.87 9.46 5.09
CA ASN A 57 -3.29 9.23 5.34
C ASN A 57 -3.70 7.76 5.28
N ARG A 58 -2.78 6.85 4.96
CA ARG A 58 -3.10 5.43 4.88
C ARG A 58 -3.38 4.84 6.27
N ILE A 59 -4.57 4.29 6.44
CA ILE A 59 -5.05 3.56 7.63
C ILE A 59 -5.57 2.18 7.20
N GLN A 60 -5.45 1.16 8.03
CA GLN A 60 -5.89 -0.20 7.74
C GLN A 60 -7.41 -0.26 7.53
N GLU A 61 -7.85 -0.92 6.45
CA GLU A 61 -9.27 -1.07 6.13
C GLU A 61 -9.95 -2.17 6.97
N ASP A 62 -11.28 -2.18 7.00
CA ASP A 62 -12.07 -3.03 7.90
C ASP A 62 -11.79 -4.53 7.80
N ASN A 63 -11.52 -5.01 6.58
CA ASN A 63 -11.30 -6.42 6.28
C ASN A 63 -9.88 -6.66 5.72
N GLU A 64 -8.98 -5.72 5.94
CA GLU A 64 -7.60 -5.83 5.48
C GLU A 64 -6.74 -6.52 6.54
N THR A 65 -6.04 -7.57 6.12
CA THR A 65 -5.09 -8.28 6.98
C THR A 65 -3.84 -7.44 7.24
N ILE A 66 -3.09 -7.79 8.30
CA ILE A 66 -1.80 -7.16 8.60
C ILE A 66 -0.83 -7.19 7.40
N ASN A 67 -0.79 -8.31 6.68
CA ASN A 67 0.11 -8.50 5.53
C ASN A 67 -0.31 -7.67 4.31
N GLU A 68 -1.61 -7.56 4.05
CA GLU A 68 -2.12 -6.69 2.98
C GLU A 68 -1.84 -5.22 3.30
N PHE A 69 -2.06 -4.82 4.56
CA PHE A 69 -1.84 -3.45 5.00
C PHE A 69 -0.38 -3.01 4.82
N ILE A 70 0.58 -3.80 5.29
CA ILE A 70 2.00 -3.46 5.09
C ILE A 70 2.41 -3.45 3.63
N THR A 71 1.81 -4.33 2.80
CA THR A 71 2.08 -4.36 1.36
C THR A 71 1.58 -3.07 0.69
N ALA A 72 0.39 -2.61 1.04
CA ALA A 72 -0.17 -1.36 0.54
C ALA A 72 0.65 -0.13 0.98
N ILE A 73 1.09 -0.07 2.25
CA ILE A 73 1.95 1.01 2.74
C ILE A 73 3.30 1.04 1.99
N LYS A 74 3.91 -0.13 1.74
CA LYS A 74 5.17 -0.23 0.97
C LYS A 74 4.99 0.28 -0.45
N ALA A 75 3.90 -0.07 -1.12
CA ALA A 75 3.60 0.43 -2.46
C ALA A 75 3.51 1.97 -2.50
N LEU A 76 2.84 2.59 -1.51
CA LEU A 76 2.74 4.05 -1.43
C LEU A 76 4.07 4.75 -1.14
N SER A 77 5.04 4.05 -0.55
CA SER A 77 6.35 4.63 -0.22
C SER A 77 7.28 4.83 -1.41
N GLU A 78 7.00 4.16 -2.54
CA GLU A 78 7.87 4.12 -3.74
C GLU A 78 8.24 5.52 -4.24
N TYR A 79 7.26 6.42 -4.30
CA TYR A 79 7.42 7.79 -4.82
C TYR A 79 7.62 8.85 -3.73
N CYS A 80 7.75 8.44 -2.46
CA CYS A 80 7.89 9.36 -1.34
C CYS A 80 9.33 9.85 -1.12
N ASN A 81 10.34 9.17 -1.69
CA ASN A 81 11.77 9.46 -1.49
C ASN A 81 12.18 9.52 0.00
N PHE A 82 11.78 8.52 0.80
CA PHE A 82 12.11 8.45 2.23
C PHE A 82 13.55 7.99 2.54
N SER A 83 14.39 7.74 1.54
CA SER A 83 15.78 7.34 1.77
C SER A 83 16.54 8.41 2.58
N PRO A 84 17.32 8.03 3.62
CA PRO A 84 17.61 6.66 4.08
C PRO A 84 16.60 6.08 5.09
N ALA A 85 15.70 6.88 5.63
CA ALA A 85 14.75 6.56 6.70
C ALA A 85 13.48 5.79 6.22
N LEU A 86 13.58 4.98 5.15
CA LEU A 86 12.43 4.26 4.59
C LEU A 86 11.81 3.31 5.61
N LEU A 87 12.64 2.50 6.31
CA LEU A 87 12.14 1.52 7.27
C LEU A 87 11.47 2.17 8.49
N GLU A 88 11.99 3.32 8.93
CA GLU A 88 11.41 4.10 10.02
C GLU A 88 10.06 4.68 9.61
N SER A 89 9.99 5.28 8.42
CA SER A 89 8.75 5.84 7.87
C SER A 89 7.66 4.77 7.72
N LEU A 90 8.04 3.58 7.20
CA LEU A 90 7.14 2.43 7.08
C LEU A 90 6.66 1.94 8.45
N ARG A 91 7.57 1.83 9.43
CA ARG A 91 7.23 1.40 10.80
C ARG A 91 6.23 2.37 11.42
N ASP A 92 6.52 3.67 11.37
CA ASP A 92 5.71 4.69 12.01
C ASP A 92 4.32 4.74 11.39
N ARG A 93 4.23 4.68 10.05
CA ARG A 93 2.93 4.63 9.37
C ARG A 93 2.16 3.35 9.64
N PHE A 94 2.86 2.20 9.67
CA PHE A 94 2.26 0.92 10.05
C PHE A 94 1.65 1.02 11.45
N VAL A 95 2.43 1.39 12.47
CA VAL A 95 1.94 1.51 13.86
C VAL A 95 0.77 2.47 13.97
N CYS A 96 0.89 3.69 13.42
CA CYS A 96 -0.15 4.71 13.54
C CYS A 96 -1.42 4.38 12.72
N GLY A 97 -1.30 3.55 11.68
CA GLY A 97 -2.41 3.24 10.78
C GLY A 97 -3.13 1.92 11.10
N LEU A 98 -2.65 1.12 12.06
CA LEU A 98 -3.33 -0.10 12.49
C LEU A 98 -4.71 0.19 13.07
N LYS A 99 -5.69 -0.64 12.69
CA LYS A 99 -7.07 -0.55 13.18
C LYS A 99 -7.25 -1.21 14.55
N ASP A 100 -6.56 -2.32 14.81
CA ASP A 100 -6.65 -3.02 16.10
C ASP A 100 -5.83 -2.29 17.17
N VAL A 101 -6.54 -1.58 18.05
CA VAL A 101 -5.96 -0.79 19.14
C VAL A 101 -5.13 -1.65 20.11
N ASN A 102 -5.43 -2.94 20.27
CA ASN A 102 -4.66 -3.80 21.16
C ASN A 102 -3.29 -4.12 20.56
N ILE A 103 -3.24 -4.37 19.24
CA ILE A 103 -1.96 -4.52 18.52
C ILE A 103 -1.17 -3.22 18.63
N GLN A 104 -1.78 -2.07 18.35
CA GLN A 104 -1.11 -0.78 18.43
C GLN A 104 -0.53 -0.52 19.85
N LYS A 105 -1.31 -0.76 20.91
CA LYS A 105 -0.85 -0.65 22.30
C LYS A 105 0.34 -1.56 22.60
N ARG A 106 0.30 -2.81 22.13
CA ARG A 106 1.39 -3.77 22.34
C ARG A 106 2.67 -3.30 21.65
N LEU A 107 2.58 -2.76 20.44
CA LEU A 107 3.72 -2.23 19.69
C LEU A 107 4.32 -0.98 20.37
N LEU A 108 3.50 -0.09 20.92
CA LEU A 108 3.95 1.11 21.63
C LEU A 108 4.69 0.82 22.96
N GLN A 109 4.66 -0.43 23.45
CA GLN A 109 5.43 -0.87 24.62
C GLN A 109 6.85 -1.33 24.26
N GLU A 110 7.17 -1.47 22.97
CA GLU A 110 8.49 -1.92 22.51
C GLU A 110 9.48 -0.76 22.43
N ALA A 111 10.50 -0.76 23.29
CA ALA A 111 11.49 0.31 23.37
C ALA A 111 12.33 0.48 22.08
N ASN A 112 12.64 -0.63 21.40
CA ASN A 112 13.47 -0.65 20.19
C ASN A 112 12.70 -1.29 19.02
N LEU A 113 11.52 -0.75 18.72
CA LEU A 113 10.67 -1.30 17.67
C LEU A 113 11.27 -1.08 16.27
N THR A 114 11.44 -2.17 15.53
CA THR A 114 11.81 -2.16 14.11
C THR A 114 10.60 -2.50 13.26
N LEU A 115 10.62 -2.18 11.96
CA LEU A 115 9.53 -2.57 11.06
C LEU A 115 9.29 -4.09 11.06
N LEU A 116 10.37 -4.88 11.01
CA LEU A 116 10.27 -6.34 10.99
C LEU A 116 9.65 -6.89 12.28
N THR A 117 10.11 -6.42 13.44
CA THR A 117 9.55 -6.87 14.72
C THR A 117 8.11 -6.41 14.91
N ALA A 118 7.74 -5.22 14.41
CA ALA A 118 6.36 -4.75 14.41
C ALA A 118 5.42 -5.65 13.59
N ILE A 119 5.82 -6.02 12.37
CA ILE A 119 5.05 -6.92 11.51
C ILE A 119 4.88 -8.28 12.18
N ASN A 120 5.96 -8.87 12.72
CA ASN A 120 5.90 -10.19 13.36
C ASN A 120 4.95 -10.21 14.57
N ILE A 121 5.02 -9.20 15.44
CA ILE A 121 4.13 -9.08 16.60
C ILE A 121 2.68 -8.93 16.13
N ALA A 122 2.41 -8.03 15.19
CA ALA A 122 1.07 -7.79 14.68
C ALA A 122 0.44 -9.02 14.02
N THR A 123 1.19 -9.73 13.17
CA THR A 123 0.72 -10.96 12.52
C THR A 123 0.47 -12.09 13.51
N ALA A 124 1.33 -12.25 14.53
CA ALA A 124 1.11 -13.22 15.60
C ALA A 124 -0.17 -12.92 16.40
N MET A 125 -0.41 -11.64 16.73
CA MET A 125 -1.62 -11.24 17.44
C MET A 125 -2.88 -11.40 16.59
N GLU A 126 -2.85 -11.05 15.30
CA GLU A 126 -3.95 -11.27 14.37
C GLU A 126 -4.32 -12.75 14.28
N THR A 127 -3.30 -13.62 14.17
CA THR A 127 -3.50 -15.07 14.11
C THR A 127 -4.07 -15.62 15.42
N ALA A 128 -3.50 -15.23 16.56
CA ALA A 128 -3.99 -15.66 17.87
C ALA A 128 -5.44 -15.24 18.13
N LYS A 129 -5.84 -14.04 17.69
CA LYS A 129 -7.23 -13.57 17.76
C LYS A 129 -8.17 -14.46 16.94
N ARG A 130 -7.81 -14.73 15.69
CA ARG A 130 -8.56 -15.60 14.78
C ARG A 130 -8.72 -17.02 15.35
N ASP A 131 -7.63 -17.59 15.86
CA ASP A 131 -7.63 -18.93 16.45
C ASP A 131 -8.50 -18.98 17.72
N ALA A 132 -8.43 -17.96 18.58
CA ALA A 132 -9.25 -17.87 19.78
C ALA A 132 -10.76 -17.78 19.45
N GLU A 133 -11.13 -16.99 18.45
CA GLU A 133 -12.51 -16.87 17.96
C GLU A 133 -13.02 -18.22 17.41
N GLN A 134 -12.18 -18.94 16.66
CA GLN A 134 -12.52 -20.27 16.13
C GLN A 134 -12.69 -21.30 17.25
N ILE A 135 -11.82 -21.29 18.26
CA ILE A 135 -11.92 -22.19 19.42
C ILE A 135 -13.23 -21.93 20.19
N GLN A 136 -13.56 -20.67 20.45
CA GLN A 136 -14.79 -20.30 21.16
C GLN A 136 -16.05 -20.72 20.39
N SER A 137 -16.07 -20.49 19.07
CA SER A 137 -17.16 -20.92 18.19
C SER A 137 -17.37 -22.45 18.25
N ASN A 138 -16.28 -23.22 18.14
CA ASN A 138 -16.33 -24.68 18.22
C ASN A 138 -16.84 -25.19 19.58
N GLN A 139 -16.43 -24.54 20.68
CA GLN A 139 -16.91 -24.88 22.03
C GLN A 139 -18.42 -24.61 22.17
N ALA A 140 -18.91 -23.46 21.68
CA ALA A 140 -20.34 -23.13 21.72
C ALA A 140 -21.19 -24.14 20.93
N GLN A 141 -20.74 -24.55 19.75
CA GLN A 141 -21.41 -25.58 18.95
C GLN A 141 -21.44 -26.95 19.66
N SER A 142 -20.34 -27.33 20.32
CA SER A 142 -20.27 -28.57 21.10
C SER A 142 -21.25 -28.58 22.26
N LEU A 143 -21.34 -27.47 23.02
CA LEU A 143 -22.31 -27.32 24.12
C LEU A 143 -23.76 -27.41 23.63
N HIS A 144 -24.09 -26.76 22.51
CA HIS A 144 -25.43 -26.83 21.92
C HIS A 144 -25.82 -28.27 21.52
N ARG A 145 -24.88 -29.04 20.97
CA ARG A 145 -25.10 -30.45 20.57
C ARG A 145 -25.32 -31.39 21.77
N ILE A 146 -24.71 -31.11 22.92
CA ILE A 146 -24.90 -31.91 24.14
C ILE A 146 -26.28 -31.64 24.76
N GLN A 147 -26.74 -30.37 24.75
CA GLN A 147 -28.04 -29.99 25.27
C GLN A 147 -29.20 -30.59 24.47
N THR A 148 -29.12 -30.57 23.14
CA THR A 148 -30.15 -31.18 22.27
C THR A 148 -30.26 -32.68 22.50
N LYS A 149 -29.14 -33.42 22.57
CA LYS A 149 -29.13 -34.86 22.87
C LYS A 149 -29.70 -35.21 24.25
N LYS A 150 -29.45 -34.38 25.27
CA LYS A 150 -30.06 -34.57 26.60
C LYS A 150 -31.59 -34.34 26.59
N SER A 151 -32.07 -33.41 25.76
CA SER A 151 -33.51 -33.14 25.65
C SER A 151 -34.28 -34.25 24.94
N THR A 152 -33.72 -34.85 23.89
CA THR A 152 -34.34 -35.98 23.18
C THR A 152 -34.33 -37.25 24.00
N ALA A 153 -33.22 -37.56 24.70
CA ALA A 153 -33.13 -38.75 25.55
C ALA A 153 -34.10 -38.71 26.76
N LYS A 154 -34.62 -37.53 27.15
CA LYS A 154 -35.57 -37.39 28.25
C LYS A 154 -37.04 -37.40 27.79
N ALA A 155 -37.29 -37.33 26.48
CA ALA A 155 -38.63 -37.40 25.90
C ALA A 155 -39.03 -38.81 25.45
N GLU A 156 -38.09 -39.77 25.49
CA GLU A 156 -38.29 -41.18 25.09
C GLU A 156 -38.43 -42.14 26.30
N LEU A 157 -38.55 -41.58 27.52
CA LEU A 157 -38.82 -42.28 28.79
C LEU A 157 -40.14 -41.78 29.38
#